data_AF-A0A3M1J7N7-F1
#
_entry.id   AF-A0A3M1J7N7-F1
#
_cell.length_a   1.000
_cell.length_b   1.000
_cell.length_c   1.000
_cell.angle_alpha   90.00
_cell.angle_beta   90.00
_cell.angle_gamma   90.00
#
_symmetry.space_group_name_H-M   'P 1'
#
loop_
_entity.id
_entity.type
_entity.pdbx_description
1 polymer ?
#
loop_
_entity_poly.entity_id
_entity_poly.type
_entity_poly.pdbx_seq_one_letter_code
_entity_poly.pdbx_strand_id
1 'polypeptide(L)'
;MPIRHEGLFPRIANFQALHRAAKRAVKGKRRKPGASAFFANLERELLRLERELSARGYRPGRYVEIEVRDPKRRIVSAAPFRDRVVHHALCAVIEPIFERGFIANSFANRKGKGTHRAVGVYERYRDRHAHVLRCDIFRYFPAIDHDILKTEFRRRIACPDTLWLMDRIVDGSNPQEPVELHFPGDELFTPYARRRGLPIGNLTSQFFANLFLDRFDHFVMTWVPNSGPA
;
A
#
# COMPACT_ATOMS: atom_id res chain seq x y z
N MET A 1 10.86 15.68 15.61
CA MET A 1 9.59 15.14 15.05
C MET A 1 9.76 14.95 13.55
N PRO A 2 9.23 13.86 12.94
CA PRO A 2 9.27 13.72 11.49
C PRO A 2 8.52 14.88 10.83
N ILE A 3 9.07 15.39 9.72
CA ILE A 3 8.46 16.46 8.93
C ILE A 3 7.10 15.97 8.42
N ARG A 4 6.02 16.68 8.75
CA ARG A 4 4.69 16.41 8.23
C ARG A 4 4.46 17.23 6.96
N HIS A 5 4.01 16.57 5.90
CA HIS A 5 3.82 17.20 4.60
C HIS A 5 2.38 17.69 4.40
N GLU A 6 2.25 18.96 4.00
CA GLU A 6 0.98 19.63 3.64
C GLU A 6 0.93 19.97 2.15
N GLY A 7 -0.21 20.50 1.68
CA GLY A 7 -0.38 20.97 0.30
C GLY A 7 -0.16 19.91 -0.79
N LEU A 8 -0.33 18.62 -0.45
CA LEU A 8 -0.04 17.51 -1.37
C LEU A 8 -1.16 17.29 -2.39
N PHE A 9 -2.41 17.52 -2.00
CA PHE A 9 -3.58 17.16 -2.79
C PHE A 9 -3.67 17.84 -4.16
N PRO A 10 -3.32 19.13 -4.32
CA PRO A 10 -3.28 19.77 -5.64
C PRO A 10 -2.31 19.09 -6.62
N ARG A 11 -1.29 18.38 -6.13
CA ARG A 11 -0.35 17.61 -6.97
C ARG A 11 -0.90 16.25 -7.40
N ILE A 12 -1.99 15.80 -6.79
CA ILE A 12 -2.68 14.53 -7.04
C ILE A 12 -3.91 14.77 -7.92
N ALA A 13 -4.78 15.67 -7.49
CA ALA A 13 -6.12 15.90 -8.04
C ALA A 13 -6.15 17.01 -9.10
N ASN A 14 -5.23 16.96 -10.07
CA ASN A 14 -5.26 17.83 -11.24
C ASN A 14 -5.15 17.02 -12.54
N PHE A 15 -5.67 17.58 -13.64
CA PHE A 15 -5.69 16.94 -14.95
C PHE A 15 -4.32 16.40 -15.38
N GLN A 16 -3.24 17.17 -15.24
CA GLN A 16 -1.90 16.75 -15.67
C GLN A 16 -1.37 15.56 -14.84
N ALA A 17 -1.60 15.57 -13.52
CA ALA A 17 -1.23 14.47 -12.63
C ALA A 17 -2.01 13.20 -12.97
N LEU A 18 -3.34 13.30 -13.13
CA LEU A 18 -4.21 12.19 -13.49
C LEU A 18 -3.87 11.63 -14.89
N HIS A 19 -3.57 12.50 -15.86
CA HIS A 19 -3.16 12.07 -17.19
C HIS A 19 -1.83 11.28 -17.17
N ARG A 20 -0.83 11.77 -16.44
CA ARG A 20 0.44 11.04 -16.23
C ARG A 20 0.20 9.71 -15.51
N ALA A 21 -0.67 9.69 -14.52
CA ALA A 21 -1.05 8.49 -13.80
C ALA A 21 -1.75 7.46 -14.71
N ALA A 22 -2.65 7.89 -15.59
CA ALA A 22 -3.31 7.03 -16.56
C ALA A 22 -2.32 6.37 -17.52
N LYS A 23 -1.34 7.13 -18.03
CA LYS A 23 -0.24 6.59 -18.85
C LYS A 23 0.60 5.55 -18.12
N ARG A 24 0.84 5.73 -16.81
CA ARG A 24 1.54 4.73 -15.98
C ARG A 24 0.69 3.49 -15.74
N ALA A 25 -0.59 3.67 -15.42
CA ALA A 25 -1.55 2.60 -15.12
C ALA A 25 -1.80 1.66 -16.31
N VAL A 26 -1.74 2.17 -17.54
CA VAL A 26 -2.00 1.39 -18.76
C VAL A 26 -0.80 0.61 -19.29
N LYS A 27 0.42 0.89 -18.80
CA LYS A 27 1.65 0.32 -19.36
C LYS A 27 1.57 -1.22 -19.40
N GLY A 28 1.74 -1.80 -20.59
CA GLY A 28 1.65 -3.26 -20.83
C GLY A 28 0.24 -3.85 -20.78
N LYS A 29 -0.82 -3.04 -20.59
CA LYS A 29 -2.20 -3.49 -20.37
C LYS A 29 -3.22 -2.77 -21.26
N ARG A 30 -2.76 -2.10 -22.33
CA ARG A 30 -3.57 -1.25 -23.21
C ARG A 30 -4.78 -1.94 -23.84
N ARG A 31 -4.68 -3.25 -24.13
CA ARG A 31 -5.76 -4.03 -24.76
C ARG A 31 -6.83 -4.54 -23.77
N LYS A 32 -6.65 -4.34 -22.45
CA LYS A 32 -7.65 -4.80 -21.46
C LYS A 32 -8.93 -3.96 -21.58
N PRO A 33 -10.14 -4.55 -21.58
CA PRO A 33 -11.39 -3.83 -21.85
C PRO A 33 -11.58 -2.55 -21.04
N GLY A 34 -11.36 -2.60 -19.72
CA GLY A 34 -11.49 -1.42 -18.85
C GLY A 34 -10.45 -0.32 -19.13
N ALA A 35 -9.26 -0.67 -19.62
CA ALA A 35 -8.28 0.32 -20.03
C ALA A 35 -8.65 0.93 -21.39
N SER A 36 -9.02 0.09 -22.38
CA SER A 36 -9.46 0.57 -23.69
C SER A 36 -10.65 1.52 -23.60
N ALA A 37 -11.68 1.16 -22.82
CA ALA A 37 -12.88 1.99 -22.63
C ALA A 37 -12.56 3.35 -21.97
N PHE A 38 -11.69 3.34 -20.96
CA PHE A 38 -11.23 4.58 -20.32
C PHE A 38 -10.47 5.47 -21.30
N PHE A 39 -9.57 4.90 -22.10
CA PHE A 39 -8.78 5.66 -23.09
C PHE A 39 -9.59 6.14 -24.29
N ALA A 40 -10.69 5.47 -24.64
CA ALA A 40 -11.62 5.94 -25.65
C ALA A 40 -12.33 7.25 -25.23
N ASN A 41 -12.43 7.51 -23.92
CA ASN A 41 -13.05 8.71 -23.35
C ASN A 41 -12.08 9.47 -22.41
N LEU A 42 -10.78 9.41 -22.71
CA LEU A 42 -9.71 9.78 -21.77
C LEU A 42 -9.93 11.14 -21.10
N GLU A 43 -10.13 12.20 -21.89
CA GLU A 43 -10.26 13.56 -21.36
C GLU A 43 -11.50 13.72 -20.46
N ARG A 44 -12.64 13.19 -20.90
CA ARG A 44 -13.90 13.23 -20.14
C ARG A 44 -13.77 12.49 -18.81
N GLU A 45 -13.14 11.32 -18.82
CA GLU A 45 -12.90 10.53 -17.61
C GLU A 45 -11.93 11.24 -16.64
N LEU A 46 -10.87 11.87 -17.16
CA LEU A 46 -9.92 12.62 -16.33
C LEU A 46 -10.56 13.86 -15.71
N LEU A 47 -11.29 14.67 -16.49
CA LEU A 47 -12.02 15.84 -15.98
C LEU A 47 -13.12 15.45 -14.98
N ARG A 48 -13.72 14.27 -15.15
CA ARG A 48 -14.66 13.72 -14.17
C ARG A 48 -13.94 13.36 -12.86
N LEU A 49 -12.84 12.61 -12.92
CA LEU A 49 -12.05 12.26 -11.74
C LEU A 49 -11.52 13.50 -11.02
N GLU A 50 -11.03 14.49 -11.74
CA GLU A 50 -10.58 15.77 -11.16
C GLU A 50 -11.69 16.47 -10.38
N ARG A 51 -12.90 16.60 -10.97
CA ARG A 51 -14.06 17.17 -10.29
C ARG A 51 -14.49 16.36 -9.07
N GLU A 52 -14.55 15.03 -9.20
CA GLU A 52 -14.90 14.12 -8.10
C GLU A 52 -13.89 14.21 -6.95
N LEU A 53 -12.60 14.32 -7.22
CA LEU A 53 -11.56 14.46 -6.21
C LEU A 53 -11.61 15.84 -5.54
N SER A 54 -11.69 16.91 -6.33
CA SER A 54 -11.77 18.29 -5.82
C SER A 54 -13.01 18.52 -4.94
N ALA A 55 -14.13 17.90 -5.28
CA ALA A 55 -15.37 17.98 -4.49
C ALA A 55 -15.44 16.97 -3.32
N ARG A 56 -14.37 16.20 -3.05
CA ARG A 56 -14.37 15.07 -2.11
C ARG A 56 -15.52 14.05 -2.34
N GLY A 57 -15.96 13.94 -3.59
CA GLY A 57 -17.04 13.03 -4.03
C GLY A 57 -16.55 11.68 -4.54
N TYR A 58 -15.24 11.49 -4.74
CA TYR A 58 -14.67 10.25 -5.25
C TYR A 58 -15.02 9.04 -4.35
N ARG A 59 -15.44 7.95 -5.00
CA ARG A 59 -15.71 6.65 -4.37
C ARG A 59 -15.03 5.56 -5.20
N PRO A 60 -14.18 4.71 -4.58
CA PRO A 60 -13.66 3.53 -5.25
C PRO A 60 -14.78 2.68 -5.83
N GLY A 61 -14.61 2.20 -7.06
CA GLY A 61 -15.55 1.29 -7.69
C GLY A 61 -15.43 -0.13 -7.16
N ARG A 62 -16.37 -0.99 -7.55
CA ARG A 62 -16.39 -2.40 -7.13
C ARG A 62 -15.19 -3.16 -7.71
N TYR A 63 -14.51 -3.91 -6.84
CA TYR A 63 -13.43 -4.82 -7.25
C TYR A 63 -13.95 -6.01 -8.05
N VAL A 64 -13.14 -6.46 -9.01
CA VAL A 64 -13.31 -7.77 -9.65
C VAL A 64 -12.40 -8.76 -8.95
N GLU A 65 -12.99 -9.77 -8.32
CA GLU A 65 -12.26 -10.83 -7.63
C GLU A 65 -11.87 -11.94 -8.61
N ILE A 66 -10.62 -12.34 -8.54
CA ILE A 66 -10.02 -13.38 -9.38
C ILE A 66 -9.31 -14.34 -8.45
N GLU A 67 -9.75 -15.60 -8.44
CA GLU A 67 -9.05 -16.66 -7.72
C GLU A 67 -7.79 -17.04 -8.50
N VAL A 68 -6.62 -16.86 -7.87
CA VAL A 68 -5.33 -17.28 -8.42
C VAL A 68 -4.84 -18.46 -7.60
N ARG A 69 -4.49 -19.57 -8.27
CA ARG A 69 -4.11 -20.83 -7.61
C ARG A 69 -2.60 -21.09 -7.53
N ASP A 70 -1.78 -20.33 -8.27
CA ASP A 70 -0.34 -20.58 -8.41
C ASP A 70 0.52 -19.45 -7.78
N PRO A 71 1.49 -19.75 -6.89
CA PRO A 71 1.83 -21.06 -6.27
C PRO A 71 0.96 -21.44 -5.07
N LYS A 72 0.07 -20.55 -4.62
CA LYS A 72 -0.88 -20.77 -3.52
C LYS A 72 -2.18 -20.05 -3.85
N ARG A 73 -3.30 -20.66 -3.45
CA ARG A 73 -4.64 -20.06 -3.58
C ARG A 73 -4.69 -18.71 -2.88
N ARG A 74 -5.04 -17.67 -3.63
CA ARG A 74 -5.29 -16.31 -3.14
C ARG A 74 -6.37 -15.64 -3.97
N ILE A 75 -7.18 -14.81 -3.32
CA ILE A 75 -8.13 -13.94 -4.01
C ILE A 75 -7.39 -12.65 -4.37
N VAL A 76 -7.35 -12.34 -5.66
CA VAL A 76 -6.81 -11.08 -6.18
C VAL A 76 -7.99 -10.18 -6.53
N SER A 77 -8.01 -8.97 -5.97
CA SER A 77 -9.08 -8.00 -6.14
C SER A 77 -8.58 -6.88 -7.04
N ALA A 78 -8.95 -6.97 -8.32
CA ALA A 78 -8.54 -5.99 -9.33
C ALA A 78 -9.45 -4.76 -9.29
N ALA A 79 -8.86 -3.59 -8.99
CA ALA A 79 -9.58 -2.32 -9.06
C ALA A 79 -9.99 -1.97 -10.51
N PRO A 80 -11.15 -1.31 -10.69
CA PRO A 80 -11.50 -0.64 -11.94
C PRO A 80 -10.37 0.25 -12.47
N PHE A 81 -10.31 0.44 -13.78
CA PHE A 81 -9.20 1.19 -14.38
C PHE A 81 -9.15 2.64 -13.88
N ARG A 82 -10.30 3.30 -13.71
CA ARG A 82 -10.39 4.66 -13.14
C ARG A 82 -9.72 4.77 -11.77
N ASP A 83 -9.93 3.77 -10.90
CA ASP A 83 -9.37 3.78 -9.54
C ASP A 83 -7.86 3.53 -9.58
N ARG A 84 -7.39 2.70 -10.52
CA ARG A 84 -5.95 2.55 -10.77
C ARG A 84 -5.31 3.87 -11.19
N VAL A 85 -5.99 4.73 -11.95
CA VAL A 85 -5.47 6.09 -12.24
C VAL A 85 -5.30 6.89 -10.96
N VAL A 86 -6.30 6.89 -10.08
CA VAL A 86 -6.24 7.59 -8.78
C VAL A 86 -5.12 7.02 -7.89
N HIS A 87 -4.99 5.69 -7.82
CA HIS A 87 -3.91 5.02 -7.09
C HIS A 87 -2.53 5.46 -7.58
N HIS A 88 -2.31 5.48 -8.89
CA HIS A 88 -1.05 5.93 -9.48
C HIS A 88 -0.78 7.43 -9.24
N ALA A 89 -1.81 8.28 -9.27
CA ALA A 89 -1.67 9.71 -8.99
C ALA A 89 -1.29 9.97 -7.53
N LEU A 90 -1.96 9.28 -6.60
CA LEU A 90 -1.66 9.33 -5.17
C LEU A 90 -0.24 8.86 -4.88
N CYS A 91 0.10 7.64 -5.31
CA CYS A 91 1.41 7.03 -5.10
C CYS A 91 2.55 7.88 -5.67
N ALA A 92 2.36 8.54 -6.81
CA ALA A 92 3.38 9.42 -7.39
C ALA A 92 3.78 10.60 -6.47
N VAL A 93 2.91 10.98 -5.54
CA VAL A 93 3.15 12.07 -4.58
C VAL A 93 3.61 11.54 -3.23
N ILE A 94 2.96 10.48 -2.71
CA ILE A 94 3.23 9.99 -1.36
C ILE A 94 4.42 9.02 -1.28
N GLU A 95 4.68 8.20 -2.31
CA GLU A 95 5.77 7.22 -2.28
C GLU A 95 7.14 7.86 -1.98
N PRO A 96 7.56 8.96 -2.65
CA PRO A 96 8.85 9.59 -2.37
C PRO A 96 8.99 10.13 -0.94
N ILE A 97 7.87 10.44 -0.28
CA ILE A 97 7.87 10.95 1.10
C ILE A 97 8.22 9.84 2.08
N PHE A 98 7.56 8.69 1.95
CA PHE A 98 7.78 7.56 2.85
C PHE A 98 9.05 6.79 2.53
N GLU A 99 9.39 6.64 1.24
CA GLU A 99 10.55 5.89 0.78
C GLU A 99 11.85 6.35 1.43
N ARG A 100 11.98 7.66 1.70
CA ARG A 100 13.14 8.26 2.38
C ARG A 100 13.35 7.79 3.82
N GLY A 101 12.32 7.27 4.47
CA GLY A 101 12.43 6.78 5.85
C GLY A 101 12.28 5.27 5.98
N PHE A 102 12.14 4.52 4.89
CA PHE A 102 12.23 3.07 4.95
C PHE A 102 13.67 2.62 5.17
N ILE A 103 13.85 1.53 5.92
CA ILE A 103 15.18 0.92 6.08
C ILE A 103 15.75 0.45 4.74
N ALA A 104 17.08 0.33 4.68
CA ALA A 104 17.77 -0.16 3.48
C ALA A 104 17.45 -1.63 3.17
N ASN A 105 17.22 -2.45 4.20
CA ASN A 105 17.04 -3.90 4.10
C ASN A 105 15.57 -4.35 3.92
N SER A 106 14.72 -3.48 3.36
CA SER A 106 13.37 -3.82 2.93
C SER A 106 13.31 -3.75 1.39
N PHE A 107 12.83 -4.82 0.76
CA PHE A 107 13.08 -5.05 -0.68
C PHE A 107 11.84 -5.18 -1.56
N ALA A 108 10.68 -5.57 -1.01
CA ALA A 108 9.49 -5.88 -1.79
C ALA A 108 8.84 -4.62 -2.37
N ASN A 109 8.45 -4.66 -3.65
CA ASN A 109 7.68 -3.61 -4.35
C ASN A 109 8.27 -2.19 -4.27
N ARG A 110 9.60 -2.06 -4.14
CA ARG A 110 10.31 -0.77 -4.05
C ARG A 110 11.20 -0.55 -5.26
N LYS A 111 11.29 0.69 -5.75
CA LYS A 111 12.08 1.03 -6.93
C LYS A 111 13.58 0.81 -6.67
N GLY A 112 14.24 0.08 -7.57
CA GLY A 112 15.67 -0.26 -7.42
C GLY A 112 15.96 -1.31 -6.34
N LYS A 113 14.92 -1.88 -5.74
CA LYS A 113 14.97 -3.06 -4.87
C LYS A 113 14.44 -4.29 -5.61
N GLY A 114 14.46 -5.44 -4.95
CA GLY A 114 13.92 -6.70 -5.48
C GLY A 114 14.67 -7.92 -4.95
N THR A 115 14.25 -9.10 -5.40
CA THR A 115 14.75 -10.39 -4.91
C THR A 115 16.27 -10.51 -5.04
N HIS A 116 16.85 -10.14 -6.19
CA HIS A 116 18.31 -10.22 -6.37
C HIS A 116 19.09 -9.34 -5.38
N ARG A 117 18.59 -8.12 -5.09
CA ARG A 117 19.18 -7.23 -4.08
C ARG A 117 19.05 -7.83 -2.67
N ALA A 118 17.91 -8.46 -2.36
CA ALA A 118 17.70 -9.13 -1.08
C ALA A 118 18.66 -10.30 -0.89
N VAL A 119 18.81 -11.16 -1.91
CA VAL A 119 19.74 -12.30 -1.91
C VAL A 119 21.18 -11.83 -1.70
N GLY A 120 21.63 -10.81 -2.45
CA GLY A 120 23.01 -10.32 -2.29
C GLY A 120 23.31 -9.68 -0.92
N VAL A 121 22.29 -9.19 -0.20
CA VAL A 121 22.44 -8.75 1.20
C VAL A 121 22.43 -9.96 2.13
N TYR A 122 21.54 -10.92 1.91
CA TYR A 122 21.47 -12.16 2.68
C TYR A 122 22.78 -12.94 2.65
N GLU A 123 23.42 -13.09 1.49
CA GLU A 123 24.70 -13.80 1.34
C GLU A 123 25.79 -13.19 2.23
N ARG A 124 25.85 -11.87 2.34
CA ARG A 124 26.81 -11.18 3.23
C ARG A 124 26.56 -11.47 4.70
N TYR A 125 25.30 -11.65 5.12
CA TYR A 125 24.96 -12.00 6.50
C TYR A 125 25.19 -13.48 6.78
N ARG A 126 24.85 -14.37 5.84
CA ARG A 126 25.10 -15.81 5.92
C ARG A 126 26.58 -16.10 6.22
N ASP A 127 27.48 -15.39 5.57
CA ASP A 127 28.92 -15.60 5.75
C ASP A 127 29.44 -15.10 7.12
N ARG A 128 28.65 -14.31 7.86
CA ARG A 128 29.02 -13.70 9.14
C ARG A 128 28.26 -14.27 10.34
N HIS A 129 27.17 -15.00 10.11
CA HIS A 129 26.30 -15.50 11.16
C HIS A 129 25.98 -16.98 10.93
N ALA A 130 26.17 -17.80 11.96
CA ALA A 130 25.94 -19.25 11.90
C ALA A 130 24.45 -19.64 11.87
N HIS A 131 23.56 -18.74 12.28
CA HIS A 131 22.13 -19.03 12.45
C HIS A 131 21.26 -18.03 11.71
N VAL A 132 20.12 -18.52 11.21
CA VAL A 132 19.11 -17.73 10.50
C VAL A 132 17.77 -17.97 11.17
N LEU A 133 17.12 -16.91 11.62
CA LEU A 133 15.71 -16.96 12.05
C LEU A 133 14.81 -16.74 10.83
N ARG A 134 14.07 -17.78 10.44
CA ARG A 134 13.08 -17.70 9.38
C ARG A 134 11.69 -17.42 9.98
N CYS A 135 11.11 -16.28 9.62
CA CYS A 135 9.76 -15.91 10.02
C CYS A 135 8.88 -15.65 8.78
N ASP A 136 7.57 -15.85 8.93
CA ASP A 136 6.55 -15.48 7.97
C ASP A 136 5.37 -14.85 8.69
N ILE A 137 4.68 -13.92 8.02
CA ILE A 137 3.51 -13.24 8.60
C ILE A 137 2.25 -13.94 8.12
N PHE A 138 1.52 -14.53 9.07
CA PHE A 138 0.25 -15.20 8.81
C PHE A 138 -0.75 -14.26 8.13
N ARG A 139 -1.27 -14.68 6.96
CA ARG A 139 -2.31 -13.98 6.19
C ARG A 139 -2.11 -12.47 6.14
N TYR A 140 -0.91 -12.05 5.72
CA TYR A 140 -0.47 -10.68 5.88
C TYR A 140 -1.48 -9.62 5.38
N PHE A 141 -1.86 -9.65 4.10
CA PHE A 141 -2.81 -8.67 3.54
C PHE A 141 -4.17 -8.65 4.25
N PRO A 142 -4.85 -9.80 4.47
CA PRO A 142 -6.07 -9.86 5.27
C PRO A 142 -5.93 -9.40 6.72
N ALA A 143 -4.76 -9.56 7.34
CA ALA A 143 -4.52 -9.25 8.75
C ALA A 143 -4.21 -7.76 9.02
N ILE A 144 -3.96 -6.95 7.98
CA ILE A 144 -3.62 -5.53 8.15
C ILE A 144 -4.79 -4.78 8.80
N ASP A 145 -4.54 -4.21 9.97
CA ASP A 145 -5.50 -3.39 10.71
C ASP A 145 -5.60 -1.99 10.10
N HIS A 146 -6.83 -1.56 9.80
CA HIS A 146 -7.07 -0.28 9.14
C HIS A 146 -6.73 0.92 10.03
N ASP A 147 -6.99 0.85 11.33
CA ASP A 147 -6.77 1.99 12.24
C ASP A 147 -5.28 2.19 12.53
N ILE A 148 -4.54 1.10 12.68
CA ILE A 148 -3.08 1.15 12.78
C ILE A 148 -2.50 1.72 11.47
N LEU A 149 -2.91 1.21 10.32
CA LEU A 149 -2.44 1.72 9.02
C LEU A 149 -2.72 3.22 8.83
N LYS A 150 -3.93 3.66 9.16
CA LYS A 150 -4.35 5.07 9.10
C LYS A 150 -3.56 5.95 10.07
N THR A 151 -3.16 5.41 11.22
CA THR A 151 -2.26 6.09 12.15
C THR A 151 -0.88 6.29 11.54
N GLU A 152 -0.34 5.27 10.87
CA GLU A 152 0.96 5.37 10.19
C GLU A 152 0.96 6.41 9.06
N PHE A 153 -0.15 6.59 8.34
CA PHE A 153 -0.29 7.67 7.35
C PHE A 153 -0.11 9.06 7.97
N ARG A 154 -0.77 9.29 9.11
CA ARG A 154 -0.82 10.60 9.80
C ARG A 154 0.53 11.02 10.38
N ARG A 155 1.46 10.06 10.60
CA ARG A 155 2.81 10.36 11.09
C ARG A 155 3.63 11.23 10.14
N ARG A 156 3.43 11.09 8.81
CA ARG A 156 4.20 11.84 7.80
C ARG A 156 3.37 12.76 6.93
N ILE A 157 2.05 12.56 6.87
CA ILE A 157 1.14 13.41 6.09
C ILE A 157 0.27 14.22 7.06
N ALA A 158 0.23 15.54 6.83
CA ALA A 158 -0.68 16.48 7.50
C ALA A 158 -1.77 17.02 6.56
N CYS A 159 -1.61 16.88 5.23
CA CYS A 159 -2.60 17.32 4.24
C CYS A 159 -3.97 16.62 4.41
N PRO A 160 -5.04 17.33 4.84
CA PRO A 160 -6.33 16.71 5.16
C PRO A 160 -7.00 16.03 3.96
N ASP A 161 -6.97 16.65 2.78
CA ASP A 161 -7.55 16.07 1.56
C ASP A 161 -6.82 14.81 1.10
N THR A 162 -5.50 14.76 1.32
CA THR A 162 -4.71 13.58 0.97
C THR A 162 -5.00 12.44 1.94
N LEU A 163 -5.08 12.74 3.24
CA LEU A 163 -5.49 11.76 4.26
C LEU A 163 -6.91 11.25 4.00
N TRP A 164 -7.84 12.15 3.64
CA TRP A 164 -9.18 11.78 3.22
C TRP A 164 -9.13 10.77 2.07
N LEU A 165 -8.37 11.04 1.01
CA LEU A 165 -8.28 10.13 -0.13
C LEU A 165 -7.67 8.77 0.26
N MET A 166 -6.62 8.77 1.09
CA MET A 166 -5.98 7.54 1.58
C MET A 166 -6.95 6.71 2.43
N ASP A 167 -7.63 7.34 3.39
CA ASP A 167 -8.63 6.71 4.24
C ASP A 167 -9.78 6.16 3.38
N ARG A 168 -10.27 6.92 2.40
CA ARG A 168 -11.32 6.50 1.46
C ARG A 168 -10.94 5.27 0.62
N ILE A 169 -9.67 5.15 0.22
CA ILE A 169 -9.18 3.97 -0.52
C ILE A 169 -9.12 2.75 0.40
N VAL A 170 -8.64 2.92 1.64
CA VAL A 170 -8.59 1.83 2.63
C VAL A 170 -10.01 1.38 3.01
N ASP A 171 -10.90 2.32 3.34
CA ASP A 171 -12.29 2.06 3.72
C ASP A 171 -13.14 1.49 2.58
N GLY A 172 -12.77 1.81 1.34
CA GLY A 172 -13.39 1.30 0.13
C GLY A 172 -12.89 -0.09 -0.29
N SER A 173 -11.99 -0.72 0.46
CA SER A 173 -11.51 -2.08 0.20
C SER A 173 -12.66 -3.09 0.26
N ASN A 174 -12.64 -4.11 -0.62
CA ASN A 174 -13.58 -5.23 -0.51
C ASN A 174 -13.25 -6.09 0.73
N PRO A 175 -14.24 -6.84 1.25
CA PRO A 175 -13.99 -7.81 2.32
C PRO A 175 -12.86 -8.77 1.97
N GLN A 176 -12.00 -9.07 2.95
CA GLN A 176 -10.94 -10.06 2.83
C GLN A 176 -11.32 -11.32 3.61
N GLU A 177 -10.53 -12.38 3.47
CA GLU A 177 -10.72 -13.57 4.31
C GLU A 177 -10.64 -13.21 5.80
N PRO A 178 -11.49 -13.83 6.66
CA PRO A 178 -11.49 -13.53 8.08
C PRO A 178 -10.16 -13.92 8.71
N VAL A 179 -9.72 -13.09 9.65
CA VAL A 179 -8.52 -13.28 10.47
C VAL A 179 -8.94 -13.08 11.92
N GLU A 180 -8.88 -14.16 12.70
CA GLU A 180 -9.31 -14.18 14.10
C GLU A 180 -8.09 -14.18 15.03
N LEU A 181 -7.41 -13.03 15.06
CA LEU A 181 -6.29 -12.80 15.98
C LEU A 181 -6.75 -11.99 17.19
N HIS A 182 -6.54 -12.56 18.37
CA HIS A 182 -6.69 -11.91 19.67
C HIS A 182 -5.32 -11.41 20.16
N PHE A 183 -5.30 -10.19 20.67
CA PHE A 183 -4.14 -9.55 21.29
C PHE A 183 -4.41 -9.31 22.78
N PRO A 184 -3.36 -9.11 23.61
CA PRO A 184 -3.55 -8.74 25.01
C PRO A 184 -4.46 -7.52 25.16
N GLY A 185 -5.51 -7.66 25.96
CA GLY A 185 -6.56 -6.64 26.15
C GLY A 185 -7.80 -6.82 25.28
N ASP A 186 -7.84 -7.82 24.40
CA ASP A 186 -9.01 -8.13 23.59
C ASP A 186 -10.10 -8.85 24.39
N GLU A 187 -11.34 -8.46 24.14
CA GLU A 187 -12.54 -9.21 24.52
C GLU A 187 -12.91 -10.22 23.41
N LEU A 188 -13.85 -11.11 23.73
CA LEU A 188 -14.32 -12.18 22.83
C LEU A 188 -14.73 -11.67 21.43
N PHE A 189 -15.32 -10.48 21.35
CA PHE A 189 -15.82 -9.92 20.09
C PHE A 189 -14.87 -8.90 19.44
N THR A 190 -13.78 -8.52 20.11
CA THR A 190 -12.87 -7.48 19.61
C THR A 190 -12.33 -7.80 18.21
N PRO A 191 -11.87 -9.02 17.88
CA PRO A 191 -11.36 -9.31 16.53
C PRO A 191 -12.39 -9.12 15.41
N TYR A 192 -13.67 -9.32 15.69
CA TYR A 192 -14.77 -9.20 14.72
C TYR A 192 -15.19 -7.74 14.50
N ALA A 193 -14.96 -6.87 15.48
CA ALA A 193 -15.23 -5.44 15.37
C ALA A 193 -14.15 -4.67 14.57
N ARG A 194 -12.93 -5.21 14.49
CA ARG A 194 -11.82 -4.54 13.79
C ARG A 194 -11.99 -4.60 12.28
N ARG A 195 -11.92 -3.44 11.64
CA ARG A 195 -11.77 -3.37 10.18
C ARG A 195 -10.36 -3.74 9.79
N ARG A 196 -10.24 -4.77 8.95
CA ARG A 196 -8.97 -5.34 8.52
C ARG A 196 -8.98 -5.64 7.03
N GLY A 197 -7.79 -5.81 6.49
CA GLY A 197 -7.57 -6.38 5.18
C GLY A 197 -7.32 -5.35 4.09
N LEU A 198 -6.32 -5.60 3.24
CA LEU A 198 -6.12 -4.84 2.01
C LEU A 198 -6.24 -5.75 0.78
N PRO A 199 -6.87 -5.30 -0.32
CA PRO A 199 -7.04 -6.10 -1.52
C PRO A 199 -5.71 -6.37 -2.22
N ILE A 200 -5.41 -7.64 -2.47
CA ILE A 200 -4.24 -8.04 -3.25
C ILE A 200 -4.47 -7.66 -4.71
N GLY A 201 -3.50 -6.99 -5.34
CA GLY A 201 -3.54 -6.65 -6.77
C GLY A 201 -3.57 -5.14 -7.08
N ASN A 202 -3.66 -4.29 -6.06
CA ASN A 202 -3.65 -2.83 -6.22
C ASN A 202 -2.31 -2.22 -5.83
N LEU A 203 -1.90 -1.17 -6.55
CA LEU A 203 -0.66 -0.44 -6.27
C LEU A 203 -0.65 0.12 -4.85
N THR A 204 -1.74 0.78 -4.44
CA THR A 204 -1.91 1.34 -3.10
C THR A 204 -1.80 0.26 -2.03
N SER A 205 -2.46 -0.89 -2.19
CA SER A 205 -2.34 -1.99 -1.23
C SER A 205 -0.89 -2.46 -1.03
N GLN A 206 -0.13 -2.62 -2.11
CA GLN A 206 1.28 -3.05 -2.02
C GLN A 206 2.14 -2.01 -1.30
N PHE A 207 1.90 -0.72 -1.57
CA PHE A 207 2.64 0.35 -0.93
C PHE A 207 2.25 0.52 0.54
N PHE A 208 0.95 0.51 0.85
CA PHE A 208 0.42 0.59 2.22
C PHE A 208 0.86 -0.58 3.09
N ALA A 209 0.97 -1.78 2.51
CA ALA A 209 1.59 -2.92 3.16
C ALA A 209 3.05 -2.63 3.57
N ASN A 210 3.86 -1.99 2.74
CA ASN A 210 5.22 -1.61 3.18
C ASN A 210 5.19 -0.55 4.30
N LEU A 211 4.25 0.40 4.25
CA LEU A 211 4.09 1.39 5.31
C LEU A 211 3.72 0.78 6.66
N PHE A 212 2.85 -0.23 6.65
CA PHE A 212 2.42 -0.91 7.86
C PHE A 212 3.58 -1.61 8.58
N LEU A 213 4.49 -2.24 7.82
CA LEU A 213 5.65 -2.94 8.39
C LEU A 213 6.85 -2.06 8.68
N ASP A 214 6.91 -0.82 8.18
CA ASP A 214 8.06 0.07 8.39
C ASP A 214 8.45 0.19 9.87
N ARG A 215 7.46 0.36 10.76
CA ARG A 215 7.73 0.46 12.19
C ARG A 215 8.31 -0.83 12.78
N PHE A 216 7.84 -1.99 12.31
CA PHE A 216 8.40 -3.28 12.71
C PHE A 216 9.83 -3.45 12.20
N ASP A 217 10.07 -3.08 10.94
CA ASP A 217 11.40 -3.10 10.33
C ASP A 217 12.40 -2.24 11.14
N HIS A 218 12.02 -1.03 11.54
CA HIS A 218 12.85 -0.17 12.41
C HIS A 218 13.05 -0.77 13.80
N PHE A 219 12.00 -1.37 14.39
CA PHE A 219 12.12 -2.04 15.69
C PHE A 219 13.16 -3.17 15.64
N VAL A 220 13.13 -4.02 14.61
CA VAL A 220 14.10 -5.10 14.43
C VAL A 220 15.52 -4.56 14.24
N MET A 221 15.70 -3.48 13.47
CA MET A 221 17.03 -2.90 13.22
C MET A 221 17.61 -2.15 14.42
N THR A 222 16.76 -1.61 15.30
CA THR A 222 17.18 -0.89 16.52
C THR A 222 17.35 -1.80 17.73
N TRP A 223 16.83 -3.02 17.67
CA TRP A 223 17.05 -4.05 18.67
C TRP A 223 18.50 -4.57 18.57
N VAL A 224 19.41 -3.84 19.22
CA VAL A 224 20.74 -4.34 19.60
C VAL A 224 20.61 -4.77 21.06
N PRO A 225 20.88 -6.04 21.41
CA PRO A 225 20.97 -6.43 22.82
C PRO A 225 22.05 -5.56 23.48
N ASN A 226 21.79 -5.08 24.69
CA ASN A 226 22.86 -4.63 25.58
C ASN A 226 23.82 -5.82 25.77
N SER A 227 24.83 -5.92 24.92
CA SER A 227 26.00 -6.75 25.17
C SER A 227 26.83 -6.00 26.22
N GLY A 228 26.43 -6.13 27.48
CA GLY A 228 27.35 -5.90 28.59
C GLY A 228 28.57 -6.83 28.42
N PRO A 229 29.78 -6.38 28.74
CA PRO A 229 30.96 -7.23 28.63
C PRO A 229 30.78 -8.44 29.55
N ALA A 230 31.02 -9.63 28.98
CA ALA A 230 31.17 -10.88 29.70
C ALA A 230 32.42 -10.85 30.59
#